data_AF-A0A4R6VNV2-F1
#
_entry.id   AF-A0A4R6VNV2-F1
#
_cell.length_a   1.000
_cell.length_b   1.000
_cell.length_c   1.000
_cell.angle_alpha   90.00
_cell.angle_beta   90.00
_cell.angle_gamma   90.00
#
_symmetry.space_group_name_H-M   'P 1'
#
loop_
_entity.id
_entity.type
_entity.pdbx_description
1 polymer ?
#
loop_
_entity_poly.entity_id
_entity_poly.type
_entity_poly.pdbx_seq_one_letter_code
_entity_poly.pdbx_strand_id
1 'polypeptide(L)'
;MRQIILNILIAIAIFNGSSAALAQELQPQQAVPKRWMLEGWETDFSKATIRYNEVVDVIDRDNIPSIDDPQFKPVAREASIPDNEPVIGLDLNGVARAYPLRIMMWHEIVNDQIGDTPIAVTYCPLCNTSIVFDRRVDGKAVEFGTSGKLRHSDLIMYDRAQQNWWQQFTGEAIAGARAGEKLKAYPSRLMSLKLFRETYPDGDILVPDPRRIEQMGRNPYVGYDKSAKPFLFRGEIPDDINPMMRVALVQSPTPVGVALPLLQQQGEVTHEDLIFRWSAGQASALDRGEISQGRDVGNIEVVRQTDSGEEPVVHEVTFAFAARAFMSDLTILQ
;
A
#
# COMPACT_ATOMS: atom_id res chain seq x y z
N MET A 1 -17.97 -70.36 -2.28
CA MET A 1 -18.21 -70.46 -3.73
C MET A 1 -18.48 -69.06 -4.26
N ARG A 2 -17.63 -68.54 -5.16
CA ARG A 2 -17.71 -67.26 -5.91
C ARG A 2 -17.54 -65.98 -5.07
N GLN A 3 -16.39 -65.31 -5.02
CA GLN A 3 -15.62 -64.57 -6.06
C GLN A 3 -16.36 -63.34 -6.60
N ILE A 4 -16.05 -62.15 -6.07
CA ILE A 4 -16.14 -60.88 -6.79
C ILE A 4 -14.90 -60.05 -6.42
N ILE A 5 -14.03 -59.88 -7.41
CA ILE A 5 -12.86 -59.00 -7.41
C ILE A 5 -13.36 -57.61 -7.82
N LEU A 6 -13.07 -56.58 -7.03
CA LEU A 6 -13.27 -55.19 -7.43
C LEU A 6 -11.90 -54.51 -7.48
N ASN A 7 -11.40 -54.32 -8.71
CA ASN A 7 -10.21 -53.53 -9.00
C ASN A 7 -10.54 -52.05 -8.82
N ILE A 8 -9.90 -51.37 -7.86
CA ILE A 8 -9.90 -49.91 -7.76
C ILE A 8 -8.71 -49.40 -8.58
N LEU A 9 -9.01 -48.85 -9.75
CA LEU A 9 -8.09 -48.03 -10.54
C LEU A 9 -7.98 -46.66 -9.88
N ILE A 10 -6.82 -46.34 -9.31
CA ILE A 10 -6.47 -44.99 -8.87
C ILE A 10 -6.09 -44.20 -10.13
N ALA A 11 -6.96 -43.27 -10.55
CA ALA A 11 -6.60 -42.28 -11.54
C ALA A 11 -5.78 -41.18 -10.84
N ILE A 12 -4.47 -41.17 -11.06
CA ILE A 12 -3.61 -40.05 -10.70
C ILE A 12 -3.85 -38.95 -11.75
N ALA A 13 -4.65 -37.94 -11.39
CA ALA A 13 -4.73 -36.71 -12.15
C ALA A 13 -3.50 -35.86 -11.82
N ILE A 14 -2.58 -35.77 -12.78
CA ILE A 14 -1.47 -34.81 -12.75
C ILE A 14 -2.09 -33.43 -12.99
N PHE A 15 -2.32 -32.67 -11.91
CA PHE A 15 -2.63 -31.25 -12.01
C PHE A 15 -1.35 -30.51 -12.36
N ASN A 16 -1.20 -30.15 -13.63
CA ASN A 16 -0.24 -29.14 -14.03
C ASN A 16 -0.67 -27.81 -13.40
N GLY A 17 0.19 -27.28 -12.53
CA GLY A 17 -0.02 -26.05 -11.80
C GLY A 17 -0.22 -24.87 -12.74
N SER A 18 -1.43 -24.34 -12.74
CA SER A 18 -1.66 -22.92 -12.94
C SER A 18 -2.12 -22.39 -11.59
N SER A 19 -1.25 -21.63 -10.92
CA SER A 19 -1.58 -20.88 -9.71
C SER A 19 -2.57 -19.79 -10.10
N ALA A 20 -3.84 -20.17 -10.22
CA ALA A 20 -4.94 -19.23 -10.19
C ALA A 20 -4.96 -18.64 -8.78
N ALA A 21 -4.57 -17.38 -8.63
CA ALA A 21 -4.99 -16.60 -7.49
C ALA A 21 -6.52 -16.76 -7.40
N LEU A 22 -7.02 -17.31 -6.29
CA LEU A 22 -8.45 -17.42 -6.06
C LEU A 22 -9.01 -15.99 -6.11
N ALA A 23 -9.71 -15.65 -7.19
CA ALA A 23 -10.47 -14.42 -7.26
C ALA A 23 -11.48 -14.47 -6.10
N GLN A 24 -11.50 -13.43 -5.27
CA GLN A 24 -12.39 -13.39 -4.14
C GLN A 24 -13.84 -13.42 -4.66
N GLU A 25 -14.64 -14.39 -4.20
CA GLU A 25 -16.02 -14.54 -4.67
C GLU A 25 -16.84 -13.30 -4.30
N LEU A 26 -17.76 -12.92 -5.21
CA LEU A 26 -18.69 -11.84 -4.93
C LEU A 26 -19.56 -12.21 -3.72
N GLN A 27 -19.73 -11.25 -2.83
CA GLN A 27 -20.66 -11.38 -1.72
C GLN A 27 -22.10 -11.48 -2.25
N PRO A 28 -22.99 -12.20 -1.53
CA PRO A 28 -24.42 -12.14 -1.80
C PRO A 28 -24.91 -10.69 -1.81
N GLN A 29 -25.99 -10.41 -2.55
CA GLN A 29 -26.54 -9.05 -2.63
C GLN A 29 -26.86 -8.50 -1.22
N GLN A 30 -26.43 -7.26 -0.97
CA GLN A 30 -26.58 -6.57 0.31
C GLN A 30 -27.35 -5.28 0.10
N ALA A 31 -28.07 -4.82 1.13
CA ALA A 31 -28.67 -3.50 1.09
C ALA A 31 -27.57 -2.44 1.11
N VAL A 32 -27.52 -1.58 0.08
CA VAL A 32 -26.58 -0.46 0.02
C VAL A 32 -26.87 0.51 1.17
N PRO A 33 -25.87 0.91 1.97
CA PRO A 33 -26.04 1.93 3.00
C PRO A 33 -26.69 3.21 2.46
N LYS A 34 -27.70 3.71 3.17
CA LYS A 34 -28.45 4.92 2.76
C LYS A 34 -27.56 6.12 2.49
N ARG A 35 -26.49 6.28 3.28
CA ARG A 35 -25.51 7.36 3.11
C ARG A 35 -24.88 7.32 1.72
N TRP A 36 -24.46 6.15 1.24
CA TRP A 36 -23.80 6.02 -0.07
C TRP A 36 -24.76 6.34 -1.21
N MET A 37 -26.04 5.96 -1.08
CA MET A 37 -27.07 6.37 -2.05
C MET A 37 -27.28 7.89 -2.08
N LEU A 38 -27.20 8.56 -0.92
CA LEU A 38 -27.32 10.03 -0.83
C LEU A 38 -26.08 10.77 -1.35
N GLU A 39 -24.91 10.13 -1.32
CA GLU A 39 -23.65 10.67 -1.87
C GLU A 39 -23.61 10.63 -3.41
N GLY A 40 -24.55 9.94 -4.06
CA GLY A 40 -24.70 9.94 -5.52
C GLY A 40 -23.63 9.14 -6.26
N TRP A 41 -23.14 8.05 -5.66
CA TRP A 41 -22.24 7.12 -6.34
C TRP A 41 -22.92 6.45 -7.54
N GLU A 42 -22.20 6.37 -8.67
CA GLU A 42 -22.61 5.59 -9.86
C GLU A 42 -22.07 4.14 -9.82
N THR A 43 -21.45 3.76 -8.70
CA THR A 43 -20.92 2.42 -8.46
C THR A 43 -22.01 1.34 -8.52
N ASP A 44 -21.74 0.26 -9.25
CA ASP A 44 -22.58 -0.95 -9.23
C ASP A 44 -22.36 -1.73 -7.92
N PHE A 45 -23.04 -1.33 -6.86
CA PHE A 45 -23.04 -2.01 -5.55
C PHE A 45 -23.81 -3.35 -5.54
N SER A 46 -24.26 -3.87 -6.68
CA SER A 46 -24.68 -5.28 -6.74
C SER A 46 -23.47 -6.23 -6.81
N LYS A 47 -22.30 -5.69 -7.14
CA LYS A 47 -21.02 -6.41 -7.22
C LYS A 47 -20.06 -5.89 -6.15
N ALA A 48 -19.71 -6.74 -5.20
CA ALA A 48 -18.71 -6.43 -4.18
C ALA A 48 -18.03 -7.71 -3.69
N THR A 49 -16.75 -7.65 -3.36
CA THR A 49 -15.99 -8.76 -2.75
C THR A 49 -15.98 -8.69 -1.21
N ILE A 50 -16.50 -7.59 -0.65
CA ILE A 50 -16.54 -7.30 0.79
C ILE A 50 -17.96 -7.13 1.33
N ARG A 51 -18.14 -7.28 2.65
CA ARG A 51 -19.39 -6.90 3.31
C ARG A 51 -19.42 -5.41 3.58
N TYR A 52 -20.55 -4.76 3.35
CA TYR A 52 -20.65 -3.30 3.51
C TYR A 52 -20.54 -2.83 4.96
N ASN A 53 -20.75 -3.72 5.95
CA ASN A 53 -20.55 -3.40 7.36
C ASN A 53 -19.06 -3.31 7.77
N GLU A 54 -18.13 -3.75 6.92
CA GLU A 54 -16.68 -3.60 7.11
C GLU A 54 -16.21 -2.18 6.78
N VAL A 55 -17.00 -1.44 6.00
CA VAL A 55 -16.68 -0.07 5.57
C VAL A 55 -17.07 0.94 6.65
N VAL A 56 -16.18 1.90 6.89
CA VAL A 56 -16.36 3.01 7.81
C VAL A 56 -16.42 4.31 7.01
N ASP A 57 -17.52 5.04 7.12
CA ASP A 57 -17.63 6.41 6.59
C ASP A 57 -16.92 7.39 7.54
N VAL A 58 -15.97 8.18 7.03
CA VAL A 58 -15.17 9.09 7.86
C VAL A 58 -15.42 10.53 7.45
N ILE A 59 -15.19 10.84 6.18
CA ILE A 59 -15.34 12.16 5.58
C ILE A 59 -16.01 12.02 4.21
N ASP A 60 -16.35 13.14 3.60
CA ASP A 60 -16.95 13.14 2.27
C ASP A 60 -15.91 12.82 1.19
N ARG A 61 -16.38 12.31 0.05
CA ARG A 61 -15.57 11.99 -1.13
C ARG A 61 -14.71 13.19 -1.55
N ASP A 62 -13.44 12.94 -1.87
CA ASP A 62 -12.42 13.93 -2.26
C ASP A 62 -12.16 15.05 -1.24
N ASN A 63 -12.60 14.93 0.01
CA ASN A 63 -12.26 15.92 1.06
C ASN A 63 -10.75 15.91 1.41
N ILE A 64 -10.05 14.83 1.08
CA ILE A 64 -8.59 14.77 0.93
C ILE A 64 -8.30 14.69 -0.58
N PRO A 65 -8.02 15.81 -1.25
CA PRO A 65 -7.97 15.85 -2.71
C PRO A 65 -6.70 15.18 -3.22
N SER A 66 -6.81 14.31 -4.24
CA SER A 66 -5.65 13.80 -4.96
C SER A 66 -4.91 14.93 -5.70
N ILE A 67 -3.64 14.69 -6.04
CA ILE A 67 -2.89 15.52 -6.99
C ILE A 67 -2.99 14.85 -8.36
N ASP A 68 -3.60 15.53 -9.33
CA ASP A 68 -3.88 14.95 -10.66
C ASP A 68 -2.99 15.54 -11.78
N ASP A 69 -2.31 16.67 -11.50
CA ASP A 69 -1.31 17.30 -12.36
C ASP A 69 -0.03 17.62 -11.55
N PRO A 70 0.71 16.57 -11.14
CA PRO A 70 1.86 16.73 -10.26
C PRO A 70 2.99 17.51 -10.94
N GLN A 71 3.52 18.49 -10.23
CA GLN A 71 4.67 19.27 -10.67
C GLN A 71 5.93 18.76 -9.99
N PHE A 72 7.04 18.73 -10.73
CA PHE A 72 8.32 18.22 -10.24
C PHE A 72 9.43 19.24 -10.41
N LYS A 73 10.46 19.10 -9.58
CA LYS A 73 11.74 19.78 -9.76
C LYS A 73 12.88 18.81 -9.47
N PRO A 74 14.10 19.07 -9.97
CA PRO A 74 15.26 18.25 -9.64
C PRO A 74 15.48 18.18 -8.12
N VAL A 75 15.71 16.98 -7.59
CA VAL A 75 15.86 16.77 -6.14
C VAL A 75 17.07 17.53 -5.57
N ALA A 76 18.12 17.72 -6.38
CA ALA A 76 19.29 18.52 -6.04
C ALA A 76 18.97 20.01 -5.78
N ARG A 77 17.81 20.51 -6.25
CA ARG A 77 17.33 21.88 -6.02
C ARG A 77 16.32 21.99 -4.87
N GLU A 78 15.99 20.88 -4.21
CA GLU A 78 15.17 20.90 -3.00
C GLU A 78 16.05 21.05 -1.76
N ALA A 79 15.96 22.21 -1.10
CA ALA A 79 16.71 22.51 0.13
C ALA A 79 15.79 22.72 1.36
N SER A 80 14.47 22.75 1.17
CA SER A 80 13.50 23.08 2.23
C SER A 80 12.97 21.86 2.99
N ILE A 81 13.23 20.65 2.49
CA ILE A 81 12.84 19.40 3.14
C ILE A 81 14.08 18.82 3.85
N PRO A 82 14.00 18.58 5.17
CA PRO A 82 15.09 17.96 5.91
C PRO A 82 15.42 16.56 5.38
N ASP A 83 16.71 16.26 5.38
CA ASP A 83 17.31 15.06 4.79
C ASP A 83 16.79 13.74 5.36
N ASN A 84 16.39 13.73 6.63
CA ASN A 84 15.87 12.54 7.30
C ASN A 84 14.37 12.31 7.06
N GLU A 85 13.66 13.22 6.40
CA GLU A 85 12.23 13.02 6.17
C GLU A 85 11.95 11.94 5.13
N PRO A 86 10.89 11.14 5.31
CA PRO A 86 10.55 10.05 4.41
C PRO A 86 9.92 10.54 3.10
N VAL A 87 10.33 9.90 2.02
CA VAL A 87 9.77 9.99 0.67
C VAL A 87 9.41 8.59 0.18
N ILE A 88 8.36 8.48 -0.63
CA ILE A 88 8.16 7.30 -1.47
C ILE A 88 9.09 7.49 -2.67
N GLY A 89 10.13 6.67 -2.76
CA GLY A 89 11.04 6.62 -3.90
C GLY A 89 10.58 5.58 -4.91
N LEU A 90 10.50 5.97 -6.17
CA LEU A 90 10.19 5.11 -7.31
C LEU A 90 11.24 5.34 -8.39
N ASP A 91 11.84 4.27 -8.91
CA ASP A 91 12.56 4.29 -10.18
C ASP A 91 11.79 3.42 -11.16
N LEU A 92 11.35 4.03 -12.26
CA LEU A 92 10.67 3.33 -13.32
C LEU A 92 11.33 3.66 -14.66
N ASN A 93 11.96 2.65 -15.25
CA ASN A 93 12.68 2.76 -16.53
C ASN A 93 13.77 3.85 -16.52
N GLY A 94 14.48 4.02 -15.39
CA GLY A 94 15.56 4.99 -15.23
C GLY A 94 15.08 6.42 -14.93
N VAL A 95 13.78 6.61 -14.71
CA VAL A 95 13.21 7.88 -14.25
C VAL A 95 12.86 7.73 -12.78
N ALA A 96 13.65 8.38 -11.93
CA ALA A 96 13.47 8.35 -10.49
C ALA A 96 12.63 9.55 -10.00
N ARG A 97 11.60 9.27 -9.19
CA ARG A 97 10.75 10.28 -8.54
C ARG A 97 10.63 10.02 -7.05
N ALA A 98 10.72 11.11 -6.28
CA ALA A 98 10.43 11.14 -4.85
C ALA A 98 9.10 11.85 -4.58
N TYR A 99 8.24 11.20 -3.79
CA TYR A 99 6.97 11.76 -3.32
C TYR A 99 7.04 11.92 -1.79
N PRO A 100 7.31 13.14 -1.28
CA PRO A 100 7.50 13.36 0.15
C PRO A 100 6.25 13.02 0.97
N LEU A 101 6.41 12.28 2.08
CA LEU A 101 5.25 11.97 2.93
C LEU A 101 4.61 13.22 3.55
N ARG A 102 5.38 14.30 3.72
CA ARG A 102 4.84 15.61 4.12
C ARG A 102 3.82 16.20 3.15
N ILE A 103 3.81 15.74 1.89
CA ILE A 103 2.79 16.05 0.88
C ILE A 103 1.75 14.93 0.87
N MET A 104 2.19 13.67 0.77
CA MET A 104 1.30 12.52 0.64
C MET A 104 0.31 12.40 1.82
N MET A 105 0.68 12.81 3.02
CA MET A 105 -0.20 12.79 4.19
C MET A 105 -1.42 13.72 4.08
N TRP A 106 -1.42 14.68 3.14
CA TRP A 106 -2.50 15.63 2.89
C TRP A 106 -3.25 15.41 1.58
N HIS A 107 -2.80 14.44 0.78
CA HIS A 107 -3.36 14.13 -0.54
C HIS A 107 -3.72 12.66 -0.72
N GLU A 108 -3.00 11.77 -0.02
CA GLU A 108 -3.09 10.30 -0.04
C GLU A 108 -2.85 9.65 -1.41
N ILE A 109 -3.13 10.34 -2.52
CA ILE A 109 -3.04 9.86 -3.90
C ILE A 109 -2.41 10.94 -4.78
N VAL A 110 -1.44 10.55 -5.59
CA VAL A 110 -0.92 11.32 -6.73
C VAL A 110 -1.13 10.51 -8.00
N ASN A 111 -1.94 11.02 -8.92
CA ASN A 111 -2.09 10.46 -10.27
C ASN A 111 -0.99 11.07 -11.14
N ASP A 112 -0.01 10.25 -11.49
CA ASP A 112 1.20 10.68 -12.19
C ASP A 112 1.41 9.91 -13.49
N GLN A 113 2.40 10.34 -14.26
CA GLN A 113 2.81 9.81 -15.56
C GLN A 113 4.34 9.83 -15.69
N ILE A 114 4.96 8.65 -15.77
CA ILE A 114 6.39 8.48 -16.06
C ILE A 114 6.52 7.91 -17.48
N GLY A 115 6.99 8.71 -18.42
CA GLY A 115 6.99 8.35 -19.84
C GLY A 115 5.58 7.96 -20.29
N ASP A 116 5.41 6.76 -20.84
CA ASP A 116 4.11 6.20 -21.23
C ASP A 116 3.41 5.39 -20.13
N THR A 117 3.97 5.33 -18.92
CA THR A 117 3.38 4.59 -17.80
C THR A 117 2.60 5.52 -16.85
N PRO A 118 1.26 5.47 -16.87
CA PRO A 118 0.43 6.16 -15.89
C PRO A 118 0.50 5.40 -14.56
N ILE A 119 0.73 6.11 -13.46
CA ILE A 119 0.83 5.52 -12.12
C ILE A 119 -0.05 6.26 -11.10
N ALA A 120 -0.53 5.54 -10.09
CA ALA A 120 -1.13 6.11 -8.89
C ALA A 120 -0.21 5.83 -7.70
N VAL A 121 0.40 6.88 -7.14
CA VAL A 121 1.21 6.78 -5.91
C VAL A 121 0.30 7.01 -4.73
N THR A 122 0.27 6.06 -3.80
CA THR A 122 -0.70 6.06 -2.70
C THR A 122 0.00 5.98 -1.34
N TYR A 123 -0.57 6.65 -0.34
CA TYR A 123 -0.13 6.57 1.05
C TYR A 123 -1.32 6.62 2.01
N CYS A 124 -1.43 5.59 2.86
CA CYS A 124 -2.40 5.53 3.94
C CYS A 124 -1.69 5.81 5.28
N PRO A 125 -1.85 7.01 5.90
CA PRO A 125 -1.17 7.33 7.15
C PRO A 125 -1.66 6.45 8.32
N LEU A 126 -2.89 5.94 8.26
CA LEU A 126 -3.46 5.10 9.32
C LEU A 126 -2.86 3.68 9.35
N CYS A 127 -2.38 3.19 8.21
CA CYS A 127 -1.71 1.89 8.06
C CYS A 127 -0.18 2.03 7.95
N ASN A 128 0.33 3.25 7.77
CA ASN A 128 1.71 3.56 7.34
C ASN A 128 2.07 2.97 5.97
N THR A 129 1.08 2.57 5.17
CA THR A 129 1.29 1.84 3.92
C THR A 129 1.48 2.79 2.74
N SER A 130 2.49 2.54 1.90
CA SER A 130 2.68 3.21 0.62
C SER A 130 2.74 2.18 -0.52
N ILE A 131 1.96 2.36 -1.58
CA ILE A 131 1.99 1.49 -2.76
C ILE A 131 1.86 2.34 -4.02
N VAL A 132 2.58 1.96 -5.07
CA VAL A 132 2.48 2.56 -6.40
C VAL A 132 1.82 1.57 -7.34
N PHE A 133 0.70 1.97 -7.96
CA PHE A 133 -0.04 1.15 -8.91
C PHE A 133 0.12 1.65 -10.34
N ASP A 134 0.10 0.75 -11.32
CA ASP A 134 -0.28 1.06 -12.69
C ASP A 134 -1.75 1.44 -12.69
N ARG A 135 -2.06 2.68 -13.08
CA ARG A 135 -3.45 3.18 -13.11
C ARG A 135 -4.16 2.90 -14.43
N ARG A 136 -3.66 1.95 -15.24
CA ARG A 136 -4.41 1.44 -16.39
C ARG A 136 -5.44 0.42 -15.97
N VAL A 137 -6.68 0.71 -16.32
CA VAL A 137 -7.82 -0.20 -16.19
C VAL A 137 -8.35 -0.46 -17.60
N ASP A 138 -8.36 -1.71 -18.04
CA ASP A 138 -8.55 -2.12 -19.45
C ASP A 138 -7.64 -1.37 -20.44
N GLY A 139 -6.37 -1.18 -20.05
CA GLY A 139 -5.38 -0.48 -20.87
C GLY A 139 -5.58 1.04 -20.97
N LYS A 140 -6.59 1.61 -20.31
CA LYS A 140 -6.83 3.06 -20.27
C LYS A 140 -6.42 3.63 -18.93
N ALA A 141 -5.65 4.71 -18.97
CA ALA A 141 -5.30 5.45 -17.76
C ALA A 141 -6.56 6.02 -17.10
N VAL A 142 -6.79 5.71 -15.83
CA VAL A 142 -7.86 6.31 -15.01
C VAL A 142 -7.24 7.16 -13.92
N GLU A 143 -7.98 8.15 -13.43
CA GLU A 143 -7.60 8.92 -12.24
C GLU A 143 -8.28 8.33 -11.01
N PHE A 144 -7.51 8.19 -9.93
CA PHE A 144 -8.02 7.76 -8.64
C PHE A 144 -8.27 8.96 -7.71
N GLY A 145 -9.38 8.91 -6.99
CA GLY A 145 -9.70 9.85 -5.90
C GLY A 145 -9.87 9.13 -4.56
N THR A 146 -9.98 9.90 -3.48
CA THR A 146 -10.24 9.38 -2.14
C THR A 146 -11.75 9.24 -1.92
N SER A 147 -12.23 8.07 -1.47
CA SER A 147 -13.67 7.85 -1.27
C SER A 147 -14.22 8.52 0.00
N GLY A 148 -13.34 8.91 0.93
CA GLY A 148 -13.69 9.34 2.29
C GLY A 148 -14.06 8.18 3.22
N LYS A 149 -13.83 6.93 2.78
CA LYS A 149 -14.18 5.71 3.49
C LYS A 149 -12.95 4.84 3.72
N LEU A 150 -13.04 4.03 4.78
CA LEU A 150 -11.99 3.11 5.18
C LEU A 150 -12.52 1.68 5.32
N ARG A 151 -11.66 0.69 5.10
CA ARG A 151 -11.88 -0.71 5.50
C ARG A 151 -10.62 -1.19 6.21
N HIS A 152 -10.76 -1.72 7.42
CA HIS A 152 -9.62 -2.05 8.29
C HIS A 152 -8.64 -0.88 8.52
N SER A 153 -9.19 0.33 8.66
CA SER A 153 -8.44 1.61 8.69
C SER A 153 -7.72 1.99 7.41
N ASP A 154 -7.72 1.12 6.40
CA ASP A 154 -7.05 1.37 5.13
C ASP A 154 -7.93 2.17 4.17
N LEU A 155 -7.28 3.02 3.38
CA LEU A 155 -7.90 3.88 2.39
C LEU A 155 -8.68 3.06 1.35
N ILE A 156 -9.94 3.42 1.13
CA ILE A 156 -10.67 3.00 -0.07
C ILE A 156 -10.53 4.11 -1.11
N MET A 157 -9.87 3.80 -2.21
CA MET A 157 -9.76 4.65 -3.40
C MET A 157 -10.99 4.44 -4.28
N TYR A 158 -11.23 5.35 -5.23
CA TYR A 158 -12.18 5.10 -6.31
C TYR A 158 -11.63 5.60 -7.64
N ASP A 159 -11.93 4.91 -8.75
CA ASP A 159 -11.59 5.43 -10.08
C ASP A 159 -12.68 6.40 -10.56
N ARG A 160 -12.30 7.54 -11.13
CA ARG A 160 -13.27 8.56 -11.59
C ARG A 160 -14.01 8.16 -12.86
N ALA A 161 -13.52 7.17 -13.60
CA ALA A 161 -14.07 6.76 -14.88
C ALA A 161 -15.37 5.95 -14.73
N GLN A 162 -15.42 5.03 -13.77
CA GLN A 162 -16.54 4.12 -13.54
C GLN A 162 -16.95 4.03 -12.06
N GLN A 163 -16.26 4.74 -11.17
CA GLN A 163 -16.54 4.78 -9.75
C GLN A 163 -16.48 3.39 -9.09
N ASN A 164 -15.61 2.49 -9.57
CA ASN A 164 -15.31 1.28 -8.78
C ASN A 164 -14.51 1.69 -7.55
N TRP A 165 -14.73 0.98 -6.45
CA TRP A 165 -13.98 1.18 -5.21
C TRP A 165 -12.83 0.19 -5.16
N TRP A 166 -11.64 0.68 -4.84
CA TRP A 166 -10.40 -0.08 -4.82
C TRP A 166 -9.76 0.00 -3.44
N GLN A 167 -9.43 -1.14 -2.84
CA GLN A 167 -8.71 -1.19 -1.57
C GLN A 167 -7.25 -0.79 -1.82
N GLN A 168 -6.76 0.26 -1.13
CA GLN A 168 -5.38 0.72 -1.29
C GLN A 168 -4.37 -0.37 -0.95
N PHE A 169 -4.56 -1.10 0.15
CA PHE A 169 -3.64 -2.14 0.62
C PHE A 169 -3.44 -3.27 -0.39
N THR A 170 -4.50 -3.80 -0.99
CA THR A 170 -4.41 -4.99 -1.86
C THR A 170 -4.42 -4.66 -3.36
N GLY A 171 -4.78 -3.43 -3.72
CA GLY A 171 -5.02 -3.02 -5.10
C GLY A 171 -6.27 -3.66 -5.73
N GLU A 172 -7.13 -4.32 -4.94
CA GLU A 172 -8.32 -5.01 -5.43
C GLU A 172 -9.52 -4.05 -5.57
N ALA A 173 -10.28 -4.17 -6.65
CA ALA A 173 -11.60 -3.59 -6.77
C ALA A 173 -12.56 -4.33 -5.82
N ILE A 174 -13.02 -3.67 -4.76
CA ILE A 174 -13.87 -4.26 -3.72
C ILE A 174 -15.36 -4.01 -3.95
N ALA A 175 -15.73 -3.05 -4.79
CA ALA A 175 -17.10 -2.81 -5.22
C ALA A 175 -17.17 -2.14 -6.61
N GLY A 176 -18.23 -2.40 -7.35
CA GLY A 176 -18.45 -1.85 -8.70
C GLY A 176 -18.33 -2.89 -9.80
N ALA A 177 -18.41 -2.43 -11.06
CA ALA A 177 -18.41 -3.28 -12.24
C ALA A 177 -17.20 -4.24 -12.33
N ARG A 178 -16.08 -3.86 -11.71
CA ARG A 178 -14.78 -4.54 -11.72
C ARG A 178 -14.46 -5.34 -10.46
N ALA A 179 -15.43 -5.52 -9.55
CA ALA A 179 -15.17 -6.20 -8.28
C ALA A 179 -14.40 -7.52 -8.46
N GLY A 180 -13.28 -7.69 -7.75
CA GLY A 180 -12.34 -8.81 -7.84
C GLY A 180 -11.13 -8.60 -8.74
N GLU A 181 -11.13 -7.58 -9.61
CA GLU A 181 -9.93 -7.20 -10.39
C GLU A 181 -8.84 -6.62 -9.47
N LYS A 182 -7.56 -6.79 -9.84
CA LYS A 182 -6.41 -6.25 -9.10
C LYS A 182 -5.54 -5.35 -9.97
N LEU A 183 -5.13 -4.22 -9.41
CA LEU A 183 -4.14 -3.34 -10.01
C LEU A 183 -2.75 -3.97 -9.94
N LYS A 184 -1.94 -3.72 -10.98
CA LYS A 184 -0.52 -4.05 -10.96
C LYS A 184 0.22 -3.04 -10.08
N ALA A 185 1.01 -3.51 -9.14
CA ALA A 185 1.90 -2.66 -8.34
C ALA A 185 3.32 -2.59 -8.94
N TYR A 186 4.02 -1.48 -8.67
CA TYR A 186 5.43 -1.27 -8.98
C TYR A 186 6.27 -1.25 -7.69
N PRO A 187 7.49 -1.81 -7.70
CA PRO A 187 8.42 -1.66 -6.59
C PRO A 187 8.67 -0.18 -6.28
N SER A 188 8.41 0.21 -5.04
CA SER A 188 8.70 1.55 -4.51
C SER A 188 9.19 1.40 -3.08
N ARG A 189 9.83 2.43 -2.54
CA ARG A 189 10.49 2.37 -1.21
C ARG A 189 10.11 3.55 -0.36
N LEU A 190 9.76 3.30 0.89
CA LEU A 190 9.78 4.35 1.88
C LEU A 190 11.21 4.55 2.37
N MET A 191 11.83 5.64 1.95
CA MET A 191 13.24 5.97 2.20
C MET A 191 13.40 7.42 2.66
N SER A 192 14.49 7.76 3.33
CA SER A 192 14.80 9.15 3.65
C SER A 192 15.14 9.94 2.37
N LEU A 193 14.85 11.24 2.38
CA LEU A 193 15.22 12.11 1.27
C LEU A 193 16.73 12.09 1.00
N LYS A 194 17.54 11.98 2.05
CA LYS A 194 19.00 11.81 1.93
C LYS A 194 19.35 10.59 1.09
N LEU A 195 18.82 9.41 1.47
CA LEU A 195 19.11 8.18 0.74
C LEU A 195 18.61 8.26 -0.70
N PHE A 196 17.46 8.91 -0.94
CA PHE A 196 16.96 9.12 -2.29
C PHE A 196 17.93 9.97 -3.13
N ARG A 197 18.44 11.09 -2.60
CA ARG A 197 19.44 11.92 -3.30
C ARG A 197 20.74 11.20 -3.59
N GLU A 198 21.20 10.37 -2.66
CA GLU A 198 22.41 9.56 -2.82
C GLU A 198 22.23 8.48 -3.89
N THR A 199 21.04 7.88 -3.96
CA THR A 199 20.72 6.81 -4.92
C THR A 199 20.40 7.36 -6.31
N TYR A 200 19.69 8.50 -6.38
CA TYR A 200 19.16 9.10 -7.60
C TYR A 200 19.51 10.61 -7.64
N PRO A 201 20.78 10.98 -7.88
CA PRO A 201 21.20 12.38 -7.87
C PRO A 201 20.52 13.22 -8.96
N ASP A 202 20.16 12.59 -10.08
CA ASP A 202 19.44 13.19 -11.20
C ASP A 202 17.91 13.04 -11.09
N GLY A 203 17.42 12.48 -9.98
CA GLY A 203 15.99 12.26 -9.75
C GLY A 203 15.21 13.55 -9.52
N ASP A 204 13.89 13.43 -9.65
CA ASP A 204 12.95 14.52 -9.41
C ASP A 204 12.21 14.35 -8.09
N ILE A 205 11.73 15.45 -7.52
CA ILE A 205 10.91 15.47 -6.32
C ILE A 205 9.63 16.26 -6.55
N LEU A 206 8.52 15.71 -6.04
CA LEU A 206 7.20 16.34 -6.10
C LEU A 206 7.23 17.70 -5.41
N VAL A 207 6.72 18.71 -6.12
CA VAL A 207 6.55 20.08 -5.62
C VAL A 207 5.25 20.17 -4.82
N PRO A 208 5.23 20.94 -3.71
CA PRO A 208 4.03 21.26 -2.96
C PRO A 208 2.83 21.66 -3.81
N ASP A 209 1.66 21.08 -3.50
CA ASP A 209 0.39 21.56 -4.02
C ASP A 209 -0.02 22.88 -3.32
N PRO A 210 -0.24 23.99 -4.06
CA PRO A 210 -0.69 25.24 -3.48
C PRO A 210 -1.98 25.13 -2.65
N ARG A 211 -2.85 24.15 -2.94
CA ARG A 211 -4.11 23.91 -2.19
C ARG A 211 -3.88 23.51 -0.74
N ARG A 212 -2.69 22.99 -0.40
CA ARG A 212 -2.35 22.42 0.92
C ARG A 212 -1.02 22.91 1.50
N ILE A 213 -0.44 23.98 0.94
CA ILE A 213 0.91 24.43 1.29
C ILE A 213 1.08 24.78 2.78
N GLU A 214 0.03 25.31 3.42
CA GLU A 214 0.05 25.70 4.84
C GLU A 214 0.14 24.51 5.81
N GLN A 215 -0.18 23.30 5.36
CA GLN A 215 -0.15 22.10 6.20
C GLN A 215 1.17 21.31 6.09
N MET A 216 2.08 21.72 5.21
CA MET A 216 3.29 20.95 4.93
C MET A 216 4.24 20.82 6.12
N GLY A 217 4.83 19.62 6.25
CA GLY A 217 5.77 19.26 7.32
C GLY A 217 5.12 19.04 8.68
N ARG A 218 3.83 19.36 8.83
CA ARG A 218 3.03 19.10 10.03
C ARG A 218 2.40 17.72 9.96
N ASN A 219 2.57 16.95 11.01
CA ASN A 219 1.92 15.65 11.19
C ASN A 219 0.61 15.81 11.98
N PRO A 220 -0.57 15.52 11.39
CA PRO A 220 -1.85 15.51 12.10
C PRO A 220 -2.05 14.25 12.96
N TYR A 221 -1.19 13.24 12.83
CA TYR A 221 -1.22 11.95 13.53
C TYR A 221 -0.11 11.84 14.59
N VAL A 222 0.10 12.89 15.39
CA VAL A 222 1.18 12.94 16.38
C VAL A 222 1.10 11.76 17.36
N GLY A 223 2.19 11.00 17.47
CA GLY A 223 2.32 9.85 18.36
C GLY A 223 1.51 8.63 17.96
N TYR A 224 0.92 8.61 16.76
CA TYR A 224 0.02 7.54 16.34
C TYR A 224 0.73 6.19 16.27
N ASP A 225 1.99 6.17 15.81
CA ASP A 225 2.79 4.94 15.71
C ASP A 225 3.28 4.36 17.06
N LYS A 226 2.85 4.96 18.18
CA LYS A 226 3.01 4.49 19.56
C LYS A 226 1.69 4.20 20.24
N SER A 227 0.56 4.39 19.55
CA SER A 227 -0.76 4.14 20.10
C SER A 227 -0.91 2.66 20.50
N ALA A 228 -1.62 2.39 21.58
CA ALA A 228 -1.96 1.02 21.96
C ALA A 228 -3.04 0.41 21.05
N LYS A 229 -3.81 1.26 20.34
CA LYS A 229 -4.91 0.84 19.49
C LYS A 229 -4.90 1.58 18.15
N PRO A 230 -5.10 0.88 17.03
CA PRO A 230 -5.27 1.51 15.74
C PRO A 230 -6.52 2.40 15.69
N PHE A 231 -6.41 3.55 15.03
CA PHE A 231 -7.52 4.50 14.90
C PHE A 231 -8.47 4.04 13.79
N LEU A 232 -9.79 4.17 14.02
CA LEU A 232 -10.86 3.77 13.08
C LEU A 232 -10.80 2.31 12.60
N PHE A 233 -10.12 1.44 13.34
CA PHE A 233 -9.97 0.03 12.98
C PHE A 233 -11.16 -0.80 13.45
N ARG A 234 -11.74 -1.53 12.50
CA ARG A 234 -12.73 -2.59 12.76
C ARG A 234 -12.15 -3.90 12.23
N GLY A 235 -11.67 -4.73 13.14
CA GLY A 235 -11.05 -6.02 12.85
C GLY A 235 -10.49 -6.63 14.12
N GLU A 236 -9.92 -7.82 13.98
CA GLU A 236 -9.24 -8.51 15.09
C GLU A 236 -7.86 -7.87 15.29
N ILE A 237 -7.56 -7.52 16.55
CA ILE A 237 -6.25 -6.99 16.91
C ILE A 237 -5.32 -8.19 17.14
N PRO A 238 -4.13 -8.24 16.52
CA PRO A 238 -3.19 -9.33 16.77
C PRO A 238 -2.77 -9.35 18.25
N ASP A 239 -2.68 -10.54 18.82
CA ASP A 239 -2.27 -10.79 20.21
C ASP A 239 -0.79 -11.22 20.32
N ASP A 240 -0.19 -11.62 19.20
CA ASP A 240 1.19 -12.11 19.07
C ASP A 240 2.21 -11.02 18.73
N ILE A 241 1.77 -9.81 18.38
CA ILE A 241 2.61 -8.67 18.01
C ILE A 241 1.91 -7.36 18.38
N ASN A 242 2.69 -6.32 18.73
CA ASN A 242 2.13 -4.99 18.91
C ASN A 242 1.41 -4.55 17.61
N PRO A 243 0.13 -4.15 17.64
CA PRO A 243 -0.62 -3.81 16.44
C PRO A 243 -0.01 -2.67 15.61
N MET A 244 0.67 -1.72 16.27
CA MET A 244 1.35 -0.60 15.62
C MET A 244 2.81 -0.93 15.27
N MET A 245 3.23 -2.19 15.39
CA MET A 245 4.57 -2.60 14.98
C MET A 245 4.72 -2.45 13.47
N ARG A 246 5.82 -1.84 13.02
CA ARG A 246 6.15 -1.76 11.60
C ARG A 246 6.64 -3.12 11.11
N VAL A 247 6.13 -3.52 9.95
CA VAL A 247 6.44 -4.78 9.27
C VAL A 247 6.82 -4.44 7.85
N ALA A 248 8.01 -4.86 7.42
CA ALA A 248 8.37 -4.93 6.01
C ALA A 248 7.64 -6.14 5.42
N LEU A 249 6.69 -5.92 4.52
CA LEU A 249 5.78 -6.94 4.02
C LEU A 249 5.95 -7.12 2.51
N VAL A 250 6.08 -8.37 2.07
CA VAL A 250 5.97 -8.77 0.66
C VAL A 250 4.66 -9.52 0.49
N GLN A 251 3.75 -8.92 -0.27
CA GLN A 251 2.50 -9.58 -0.66
C GLN A 251 2.79 -10.67 -1.69
N SER A 252 2.39 -11.91 -1.42
CA SER A 252 2.48 -13.02 -2.37
C SER A 252 1.44 -14.08 -1.99
N PRO A 253 1.25 -15.15 -2.78
CA PRO A 253 0.43 -16.29 -2.36
C PRO A 253 0.89 -16.93 -1.03
N THR A 254 2.15 -16.74 -0.65
CA THR A 254 2.71 -17.09 0.66
C THR A 254 3.33 -15.83 1.26
N PRO A 255 2.51 -14.93 1.84
CA PRO A 255 2.98 -13.62 2.26
C PRO A 255 3.95 -13.74 3.45
N VAL A 256 4.97 -12.90 3.45
CA VAL A 256 5.99 -12.85 4.52
C VAL A 256 6.23 -11.42 4.96
N GLY A 257 6.28 -11.23 6.27
CA GLY A 257 6.60 -9.98 6.94
C GLY A 257 7.82 -10.12 7.83
N VAL A 258 8.61 -9.05 7.96
CA VAL A 258 9.69 -8.95 8.95
C VAL A 258 9.44 -7.74 9.84
N ALA A 259 9.35 -7.98 11.15
CA ALA A 259 9.14 -6.91 12.11
C ALA A 259 10.38 -6.00 12.20
N LEU A 260 10.14 -4.69 12.30
CA LEU A 260 11.20 -3.68 12.33
C LEU A 260 12.27 -3.93 13.42
N PRO A 261 11.95 -4.35 14.66
CA PRO A 261 12.97 -4.60 15.68
C PRO A 261 13.97 -5.69 15.27
N LEU A 262 13.50 -6.75 14.59
CA LEU A 262 14.36 -7.82 14.08
C LEU A 262 15.33 -7.28 13.02
N LEU A 263 14.80 -6.49 12.07
CA LEU A 263 15.60 -5.83 11.04
C LEU A 263 16.62 -4.85 11.62
N GLN A 264 16.22 -4.06 12.62
CA GLN A 264 17.12 -3.14 13.31
C GLN A 264 18.25 -3.87 14.05
N GLN A 265 17.97 -5.04 14.60
CA GLN A 265 18.96 -5.84 15.31
C GLN A 265 19.95 -6.54 14.37
N GLN A 266 19.45 -7.12 13.27
CA GLN A 266 20.27 -7.94 12.37
C GLN A 266 20.87 -7.17 11.20
N GLY A 267 20.29 -6.02 10.83
CA GLY A 267 20.66 -5.22 9.65
C GLY A 267 20.19 -5.85 8.33
N GLU A 268 20.24 -7.18 8.23
CA GLU A 268 19.75 -7.95 7.09
C GLU A 268 19.07 -9.24 7.58
N VAL A 269 17.91 -9.57 7.00
CA VAL A 269 17.17 -10.82 7.25
C VAL A 269 16.87 -11.45 5.89
N THR A 270 17.26 -12.71 5.70
CA THR A 270 16.95 -13.48 4.49
C THR A 270 15.84 -14.48 4.77
N HIS A 271 14.86 -14.57 3.88
CA HIS A 271 13.80 -15.57 3.91
C HIS A 271 13.59 -16.12 2.49
N GLU A 272 13.95 -17.38 2.29
CA GLU A 272 14.00 -18.00 0.95
C GLU A 272 14.89 -17.19 0.00
N ASP A 273 14.33 -16.63 -1.06
CA ASP A 273 15.02 -15.79 -2.04
C ASP A 273 14.83 -14.28 -1.75
N LEU A 274 14.13 -13.90 -0.68
CA LEU A 274 13.93 -12.51 -0.29
C LEU A 274 14.99 -12.06 0.71
N ILE A 275 15.56 -10.88 0.47
CA ILE A 275 16.52 -10.23 1.37
C ILE A 275 15.92 -8.90 1.83
N PHE A 276 15.73 -8.77 3.14
CA PHE A 276 15.23 -7.57 3.79
C PHE A 276 16.39 -6.84 4.47
N ARG A 277 16.59 -5.57 4.17
CA ARG A 277 17.67 -4.75 4.71
C ARG A 277 17.15 -3.54 5.44
N TRP A 278 17.89 -3.16 6.47
CA TRP A 278 17.63 -1.96 7.24
C TRP A 278 18.87 -1.09 7.37
N SER A 279 18.69 0.22 7.21
CA SER A 279 19.72 1.22 7.53
C SER A 279 19.12 2.41 8.26
N ALA A 280 19.88 3.02 9.16
CA ALA A 280 19.43 4.19 9.92
C ALA A 280 19.20 5.42 9.03
N GLY A 281 18.46 6.40 9.56
CA GLY A 281 18.41 7.77 9.01
C GLY A 281 17.08 8.21 8.40
N GLN A 282 15.97 7.53 8.68
CA GLN A 282 14.63 7.94 8.26
C GLN A 282 13.76 8.25 9.48
N ALA A 283 13.25 9.47 9.56
CA ALA A 283 12.34 9.86 10.62
C ALA A 283 10.93 9.27 10.40
N SER A 284 10.28 8.86 11.48
CA SER A 284 8.86 8.50 11.44
C SER A 284 7.99 9.72 11.13
N ALA A 285 7.22 9.64 10.05
CA ALA A 285 6.20 10.65 9.72
C ALA A 285 5.05 10.74 10.74
N LEU A 286 4.90 9.74 11.61
CA LEU A 286 3.75 9.55 12.49
C LEU A 286 4.10 9.68 13.99
N ASP A 287 5.32 10.14 14.32
CA ASP A 287 5.79 10.25 15.70
C ASP A 287 5.61 11.67 16.29
N ARG A 288 6.30 12.68 15.74
CA ARG A 288 6.27 14.06 16.24
C ARG A 288 5.41 14.96 15.35
N GLY A 289 5.06 16.15 15.85
CA GLY A 289 4.31 17.15 15.10
C GLY A 289 5.07 17.73 13.90
N GLU A 290 6.40 17.79 14.01
CA GLU A 290 7.30 18.03 12.88
C GLU A 290 7.95 16.69 12.49
N ILE A 291 7.81 16.30 11.22
CA ILE A 291 8.24 14.97 10.74
C ILE A 291 9.74 14.75 10.97
N SER A 292 10.57 15.77 10.69
CA SER A 292 12.03 15.74 10.88
C SER A 292 12.48 15.41 12.31
N GLN A 293 11.61 15.63 13.31
CA GLN A 293 11.89 15.35 14.73
C GLN A 293 11.41 13.97 15.18
N GLY A 294 10.80 13.19 14.27
CA GLY A 294 10.38 11.83 14.52
C GLY A 294 11.56 10.91 14.86
N ARG A 295 11.31 9.88 15.68
CA ARG A 295 12.27 8.80 15.92
C ARG A 295 12.74 8.16 14.62
N ASP A 296 13.97 7.67 14.63
CA ASP A 296 14.51 6.91 13.50
C ASP A 296 13.79 5.55 13.39
N VAL A 297 13.13 5.34 12.26
CA VAL A 297 12.53 4.07 11.86
C VAL A 297 13.35 3.39 10.76
N GLY A 298 14.37 4.09 10.25
CA GLY A 298 15.29 3.65 9.22
C GLY A 298 14.65 3.41 7.85
N ASN A 299 15.53 3.19 6.88
CA ASN A 299 15.19 2.83 5.52
C ASN A 299 15.08 1.32 5.43
N ILE A 300 14.06 0.84 4.73
CA ILE A 300 13.88 -0.58 4.45
C ILE A 300 14.03 -0.78 2.94
N GLU A 301 14.84 -1.76 2.57
CA GLU A 301 14.94 -2.28 1.20
C GLU A 301 14.56 -3.75 1.23
N VAL A 302 13.77 -4.18 0.25
CA VAL A 302 13.53 -5.60 0.00
C VAL A 302 13.86 -5.89 -1.45
N VAL A 303 14.66 -6.93 -1.65
CA VAL A 303 15.06 -7.44 -2.96
C VAL A 303 14.86 -8.94 -3.03
N ARG A 304 14.76 -9.46 -4.25
CA ARG A 304 14.80 -10.88 -4.54
C ARG A 304 16.16 -11.25 -5.10
N GLN A 305 16.79 -12.25 -4.53
CA GLN A 305 17.98 -12.87 -5.08
C GLN A 305 17.59 -13.73 -6.28
N THR A 306 18.15 -13.41 -7.45
CA THR A 306 18.00 -14.18 -8.69
C THR A 306 19.37 -14.67 -9.16
N ASP A 307 19.40 -15.55 -10.16
CA ASP A 307 20.63 -15.99 -10.81
C ASP A 307 21.41 -14.83 -11.47
N SER A 308 20.71 -13.76 -11.85
CA SER A 308 21.27 -12.54 -12.47
C SER A 308 21.64 -11.44 -11.48
N GLY A 309 21.40 -11.63 -10.18
CA GLY A 309 21.64 -10.63 -9.14
C GLY A 309 20.38 -10.28 -8.35
N GLU A 310 20.39 -9.14 -7.69
CA GLU A 310 19.27 -8.68 -6.86
C GLU A 310 18.28 -7.84 -7.66
N GLU A 311 17.00 -8.15 -7.53
CA GLU A 311 15.92 -7.42 -8.19
C GLU A 311 14.98 -6.79 -7.14
N PRO A 312 14.58 -5.51 -7.29
CA PRO A 312 13.59 -4.90 -6.40
C PRO A 312 12.26 -5.65 -6.44
N VAL A 313 11.65 -5.88 -5.27
CA VAL A 313 10.31 -6.46 -5.16
C VAL A 313 9.29 -5.41 -4.73
N VAL A 314 8.04 -5.62 -5.12
CA VAL A 314 6.90 -4.91 -4.52
C VAL A 314 6.85 -5.30 -3.05
N HIS A 315 7.06 -4.32 -2.18
CA HIS A 315 6.95 -4.46 -0.74
C HIS A 315 6.40 -3.16 -0.16
N GLU A 316 5.96 -3.24 1.09
CA GLU A 316 5.44 -2.11 1.85
C GLU A 316 5.97 -2.14 3.29
N VAL A 317 5.96 -0.98 3.95
CA VAL A 317 6.25 -0.88 5.38
C VAL A 317 4.95 -0.52 6.09
N THR A 318 4.20 -1.53 6.52
CA THR A 318 2.86 -1.35 7.13
C THR A 318 2.89 -1.56 8.64
N PHE A 319 1.83 -1.16 9.34
CA PHE A 319 1.56 -1.64 10.69
C PHE A 319 1.03 -3.09 10.69
N ALA A 320 1.38 -3.83 11.75
CA ALA A 320 1.05 -5.24 11.91
C ALA A 320 -0.47 -5.51 11.93
N PHE A 321 -1.27 -4.60 12.51
CA PHE A 321 -2.73 -4.74 12.50
C PHE A 321 -3.30 -4.76 11.07
N ALA A 322 -2.79 -3.89 10.19
CA ALA A 322 -3.26 -3.79 8.82
C ALA A 322 -2.81 -5.03 8.03
N ALA A 323 -1.54 -5.42 8.18
CA ALA A 323 -1.01 -6.63 7.59
C ALA A 323 -1.86 -7.87 7.94
N ARG A 324 -2.17 -8.06 9.22
CA ARG A 324 -3.01 -9.17 9.71
C ARG A 324 -4.46 -9.10 9.24
N ALA A 325 -5.02 -7.89 9.12
CA ALA A 325 -6.41 -7.72 8.68
C ALA A 325 -6.62 -8.09 7.21
N PHE A 326 -5.61 -7.85 6.35
CA PHE A 326 -5.66 -8.22 4.93
C PHE A 326 -5.04 -9.59 4.62
N MET A 327 -4.18 -10.10 5.51
CA MET A 327 -3.48 -11.37 5.34
C MET A 327 -3.49 -12.15 6.66
N SER A 328 -4.56 -12.89 6.90
CA SER A 328 -4.76 -13.61 8.17
C SER A 328 -3.72 -14.71 8.40
N ASP A 329 -3.21 -15.32 7.32
CA ASP A 329 -2.21 -16.39 7.32
C ASP A 329 -0.76 -15.87 7.22
N LEU A 330 -0.56 -14.55 7.27
CA LEU A 330 0.75 -13.92 7.22
C LEU A 330 1.71 -14.48 8.27
N THR A 331 2.90 -14.88 7.83
CA THR A 331 4.02 -15.14 8.75
C THR A 331 4.78 -13.85 8.99
N ILE A 332 4.92 -13.42 10.25
CA ILE A 332 5.77 -12.28 10.63
C ILE A 332 6.97 -12.81 11.41
N LEU A 333 8.18 -12.62 10.86
CA LEU A 333 9.44 -12.89 11.53
C LEU A 333 9.70 -11.78 12.57
N GLN A 334 9.95 -12.15 13.83
CA GLN A 334 10.08 -11.22 14.96
C GLN A 334 11.38 -11.41 15.76
#